data_AF-A0A1I5ZEI9-F1
#
_entry.id   AF-A0A1I5ZEI9-F1
#
_cell.length_a   1.000
_cell.length_b   1.000
_cell.length_c   1.000
_cell.angle_alpha   90.00
_cell.angle_beta   90.00
_cell.angle_gamma   90.00
#
_symmetry.space_group_name_H-M   'P 1'
#
loop_
_entity.id
_entity.type
_entity.pdbx_description
1 polymer ?
#
loop_
_entity_poly.entity_id
_entity_poly.type
_entity_poly.pdbx_seq_one_letter_code
_entity_poly.pdbx_strand_id
1 'polypeptide(L)'
;MSTATTHTMSGRKVFAMFAAGFSIIIGVNIAMAVNAVRTFPGLEVDNSYVASQDFDDRRAAQEALGWTIEASYDGTALRIDMTDMAGNALTPADLAVRVGRPTMEAQDLDGRAAVGHAMPVHLEPGRWRIDVSATAPDGTPVEKRILLWVRA
;
A
#
# COMPACT_ATOMS: atom_id res chain seq x y z
N MET A 1 22.79 -83.11 -0.16
CA MET A 1 23.35 -82.16 0.82
C MET A 1 23.43 -80.79 0.13
N SER A 2 22.42 -79.94 0.31
CA SER A 2 22.38 -78.62 -0.36
C SER A 2 23.13 -77.61 0.49
N THR A 3 24.23 -77.07 -0.04
CA THR A 3 25.02 -76.01 0.58
C THR A 3 24.23 -74.70 0.54
N ALA A 4 23.84 -74.18 1.71
CA ALA A 4 23.30 -72.84 1.84
C ALA A 4 24.42 -71.81 1.61
N THR A 5 24.30 -70.97 0.59
CA THR A 5 25.23 -69.87 0.32
C THR A 5 25.00 -68.76 1.35
N THR A 6 25.90 -68.60 2.31
CA THR A 6 25.83 -67.51 3.29
C THR A 6 26.17 -66.19 2.61
N HIS A 7 25.15 -65.35 2.37
CA HIS A 7 25.37 -64.00 1.86
C HIS A 7 25.96 -63.10 2.94
N THR A 8 27.25 -62.82 2.86
CA THR A 8 27.92 -61.89 3.78
C THR A 8 27.53 -60.44 3.45
N MET A 9 27.10 -59.71 4.48
CA MET A 9 26.91 -58.26 4.39
C MET A 9 28.29 -57.59 4.44
N SER A 10 28.76 -57.07 3.30
CA SER A 10 30.02 -56.34 3.23
C SER A 10 29.79 -54.85 3.48
N GLY A 11 30.80 -54.13 3.97
CA GLY A 11 30.73 -52.67 4.14
C GLY A 11 30.36 -51.93 2.85
N ARG A 12 30.68 -52.48 1.67
CA ARG A 12 30.23 -51.98 0.37
C ARG A 12 28.73 -52.09 0.17
N LYS A 13 28.10 -53.19 0.61
CA LYS A 13 26.64 -53.35 0.54
C LYS A 13 25.94 -52.39 1.49
N VAL A 14 26.48 -52.20 2.68
CA VAL A 14 25.97 -51.21 3.66
C VAL A 14 26.12 -49.80 3.10
N PHE A 15 27.28 -49.44 2.54
CA PHE A 15 27.49 -48.16 1.88
C PHE A 15 26.51 -47.94 0.72
N ALA A 16 26.28 -48.95 -0.13
CA ALA A 16 25.32 -48.86 -1.23
C ALA A 16 23.89 -48.60 -0.73
N MET A 17 23.49 -49.22 0.38
CA MET A 17 22.18 -48.97 1.01
C MET A 17 22.05 -47.53 1.52
N PHE A 18 23.08 -47.02 2.22
CA PHE A 18 23.08 -45.62 2.68
C PHE A 18 23.10 -44.64 1.51
N ALA A 19 23.96 -44.85 0.52
CA ALA A 19 24.05 -44.01 -0.67
C ALA A 19 22.71 -43.97 -1.43
N ALA A 20 22.04 -45.11 -1.56
CA ALA A 20 20.71 -45.19 -2.17
C ALA A 20 19.66 -44.40 -1.36
N GLY A 21 19.63 -44.58 -0.03
CA GLY A 21 18.73 -43.84 0.85
C GLY A 21 18.93 -42.32 0.79
N PHE A 22 20.18 -41.85 0.89
CA PHE A 22 20.51 -40.43 0.78
C PHE A 22 20.19 -39.85 -0.60
N SER A 23 20.43 -40.61 -1.67
CA SER A 23 20.11 -40.17 -3.04
C SER A 23 18.62 -39.94 -3.23
N ILE A 24 17.77 -40.78 -2.62
CA ILE A 24 16.31 -40.58 -2.65
C ILE A 24 15.93 -39.27 -1.93
N ILE A 25 16.46 -39.05 -0.73
CA ILE A 25 16.17 -37.83 0.05
C ILE A 25 16.60 -36.57 -0.72
N ILE A 26 17.82 -36.57 -1.27
CA ILE A 26 18.35 -35.47 -2.08
C ILE A 26 17.48 -35.25 -3.32
N GLY A 27 17.11 -36.33 -4.03
CA GLY A 27 16.25 -36.27 -5.20
C GLY A 27 14.88 -35.65 -4.90
N VAL A 28 14.25 -36.06 -3.80
CA VAL A 28 12.99 -35.48 -3.34
C VAL A 28 13.15 -34.00 -2.96
N ASN A 29 14.20 -33.63 -2.22
CA ASN A 29 14.44 -32.23 -1.87
C ASN A 29 14.68 -31.34 -3.09
N ILE A 30 15.44 -31.82 -4.08
CA ILE A 30 15.62 -31.10 -5.36
C ILE A 30 14.29 -31.02 -6.10
N ALA A 31 13.53 -32.10 -6.20
CA ALA A 31 12.21 -32.09 -6.85
C ALA A 31 11.25 -31.11 -6.16
N MET A 32 11.27 -31.05 -4.83
CA MET A 32 10.51 -30.05 -4.06
C MET A 32 11.02 -28.64 -4.30
N ALA A 33 12.33 -28.40 -4.35
CA ALA A 33 12.89 -27.08 -4.64
C ALA A 33 12.55 -26.62 -6.07
N VAL A 34 12.65 -27.51 -7.05
CA VAL A 34 12.28 -27.26 -8.45
C VAL A 34 10.78 -27.01 -8.57
N ASN A 35 9.94 -27.82 -7.92
CA ASN A 35 8.51 -27.60 -7.89
C ASN A 35 8.18 -26.29 -7.20
N ALA A 36 8.75 -26.00 -6.03
CA ALA A 36 8.56 -24.73 -5.33
C ALA A 36 8.92 -23.55 -6.24
N VAL A 37 10.10 -23.55 -6.89
CA VAL A 37 10.50 -22.50 -7.84
C VAL A 37 9.55 -22.41 -9.05
N ARG A 38 9.00 -23.53 -9.53
CA ARG A 38 8.03 -23.57 -10.65
C ARG A 38 6.61 -23.17 -10.24
N THR A 39 6.20 -23.45 -8.99
CA THR A 39 4.87 -23.20 -8.45
C THR A 39 4.81 -21.94 -7.60
N PHE A 40 5.93 -21.27 -7.36
CA PHE A 40 5.94 -19.85 -7.01
C PHE A 40 5.54 -19.10 -8.28
N PRO A 41 4.30 -18.61 -8.40
CA PRO A 41 4.00 -17.65 -9.43
C PRO A 41 4.94 -16.46 -9.14
N GLY A 42 5.72 -16.07 -10.13
CA GLY A 42 6.65 -14.96 -9.97
C GLY A 42 5.95 -13.75 -9.35
N LEU A 43 6.60 -13.21 -8.31
CA LEU A 43 6.42 -11.86 -7.79
C LEU A 43 4.98 -11.45 -7.45
N GLU A 44 4.66 -11.51 -6.15
CA GLU A 44 4.19 -10.25 -5.58
C GLU A 44 5.34 -9.26 -5.83
N VAL A 45 5.12 -8.37 -6.79
CA VAL A 45 5.86 -7.14 -7.12
C VAL A 45 7.16 -7.17 -7.95
N ASP A 46 7.00 -7.10 -9.28
CA ASP A 46 7.73 -6.12 -10.10
C ASP A 46 7.04 -4.73 -10.14
N ASN A 47 5.88 -4.62 -9.49
CA ASN A 47 5.08 -3.39 -9.43
C ASN A 47 5.08 -2.72 -8.04
N SER A 48 6.11 -2.96 -7.21
CA SER A 48 6.36 -2.11 -6.04
C SER A 48 7.43 -1.08 -6.33
N TYR A 49 8.47 -1.43 -7.10
CA TYR A 49 9.53 -0.47 -7.41
C TYR A 49 9.11 0.52 -8.50
N VAL A 50 8.47 0.07 -9.58
CA VAL A 50 7.89 0.96 -10.61
C VAL A 50 6.74 1.80 -10.04
N ALA A 51 5.89 1.20 -9.20
CA ALA A 51 4.84 1.95 -8.51
C ALA A 51 5.39 2.91 -7.42
N SER A 52 6.53 2.59 -6.79
CA SER A 52 7.19 3.51 -5.85
C SER A 52 7.89 4.64 -6.59
N GLN A 53 8.48 4.40 -7.77
CA GLN A 53 9.04 5.46 -8.61
C GLN A 53 7.96 6.43 -9.07
N ASP A 54 6.84 5.90 -9.59
CA ASP A 54 5.69 6.72 -9.97
C ASP A 54 5.06 7.43 -8.76
N PHE A 55 5.09 6.82 -7.56
CA PHE A 55 4.69 7.48 -6.32
C PHE A 55 5.65 8.62 -5.91
N ASP A 56 6.96 8.39 -5.95
CA ASP A 56 7.99 9.37 -5.59
C ASP A 56 8.00 10.54 -6.60
N ASP A 57 7.81 10.25 -7.89
CA ASP A 57 7.70 11.28 -8.95
C ASP A 57 6.42 12.10 -8.79
N ARG A 58 5.27 11.45 -8.53
CA ARG A 58 4.01 12.15 -8.25
C ARG A 58 4.09 12.98 -6.97
N ARG A 59 4.75 12.46 -5.94
CA ARG A 59 5.01 13.18 -4.69
C ARG A 59 5.91 14.38 -4.92
N ALA A 60 7.01 14.23 -5.66
CA ALA A 60 7.94 15.31 -5.98
C ALA A 60 7.25 16.40 -6.81
N ALA A 61 6.41 16.03 -7.78
CA ALA A 61 5.60 16.98 -8.55
C ALA A 61 4.63 17.76 -7.63
N GLN A 62 3.94 17.06 -6.73
CA GLN A 62 3.06 17.70 -5.75
C GLN A 62 3.81 18.61 -4.76
N GLU A 63 4.99 18.20 -4.29
CA GLU A 63 5.85 19.02 -3.41
C GLU A 63 6.39 20.25 -4.17
N ALA A 64 6.71 20.12 -5.46
CA ALA A 64 7.17 21.22 -6.30
C ALA A 64 6.10 22.31 -6.54
N LEU A 65 4.81 21.94 -6.51
CA LEU A 65 3.72 22.93 -6.51
C LEU A 65 3.76 23.85 -5.28
N GLY A 66 4.28 23.33 -4.16
CA GLY A 66 4.37 24.06 -2.89
C GLY A 66 3.02 24.48 -2.31
N TRP A 67 1.97 23.71 -2.60
CA TRP A 67 0.62 23.97 -2.09
C TRP A 67 0.50 23.58 -0.62
N THR A 68 -0.03 24.49 0.17
CA THR A 68 -0.42 24.22 1.55
C THR A 68 -1.93 23.98 1.58
N ILE A 69 -2.34 22.88 2.20
CA ILE A 69 -3.75 22.49 2.34
C ILE A 69 -4.01 22.20 3.81
N GLU A 70 -4.94 22.94 4.39
CA GLU A 70 -5.33 22.84 5.80
C GLU A 70 -6.83 22.64 5.92
N ALA A 71 -7.24 21.92 6.95
CA ALA A 71 -8.64 21.71 7.29
C ALA A 71 -8.88 22.15 8.72
N SER A 72 -9.90 22.99 8.92
CA SER A 72 -10.32 23.47 10.24
C SER A 72 -11.81 23.24 10.44
N TYR A 73 -12.22 23.01 11.69
CA TYR A 73 -13.61 22.81 12.06
C TYR A 73 -13.93 23.64 13.29
N ASP A 74 -14.99 24.46 13.22
CA ASP A 74 -15.36 25.41 14.27
C ASP A 74 -16.47 24.89 15.21
N GLY A 75 -16.91 23.64 15.02
CA GLY A 75 -18.04 23.05 15.75
C GLY A 75 -19.33 22.98 14.92
N THR A 76 -19.43 23.77 13.86
CA THR A 76 -20.61 23.84 13.00
C THR A 76 -20.30 23.67 11.52
N ALA A 77 -19.11 24.09 11.10
CA ALA A 77 -18.69 24.07 9.72
C ALA A 77 -17.24 23.62 9.55
N LEU A 78 -17.01 22.84 8.50
CA LEU A 78 -15.69 22.45 8.03
C LEU A 78 -15.22 23.46 6.98
N ARG A 79 -13.99 23.94 7.15
CA ARG A 79 -13.34 24.85 6.20
C ARG A 79 -12.06 24.22 5.68
N ILE A 80 -11.88 24.28 4.36
CA ILE A 80 -10.65 23.87 3.68
C ILE A 80 -9.98 25.11 3.12
N ASP A 81 -8.74 25.36 3.55
CA ASP A 81 -7.91 26.45 3.06
C ASP A 81 -6.78 25.86 2.22
N MET A 82 -6.63 26.36 0.99
CA MET A 82 -5.58 25.97 0.05
C MET A 82 -4.80 27.22 -0.36
N THR A 83 -3.48 27.21 -0.22
CA THR A 83 -2.60 28.33 -0.57
C THR A 83 -1.39 27.88 -1.37
N ASP A 84 -0.88 28.76 -2.24
CA ASP A 84 0.38 28.54 -2.95
C ASP A 84 1.60 28.92 -2.08
N MET A 85 2.81 28.72 -2.63
CA MET A 85 4.07 29.12 -1.98
C MET A 85 4.16 30.62 -1.66
N ALA A 86 3.41 31.46 -2.36
CA ALA A 86 3.35 32.91 -2.15
C ALA A 86 2.25 33.31 -1.17
N GLY A 87 1.46 32.37 -0.65
CA GLY A 87 0.36 32.59 0.28
C GLY A 87 -0.95 33.02 -0.38
N ASN A 88 -1.06 32.96 -1.71
CA ASN A 88 -2.31 33.27 -2.41
C ASN A 88 -3.29 32.11 -2.26
N ALA A 89 -4.56 32.42 -2.02
CA ALA A 89 -5.62 31.42 -1.98
C ALA A 89 -5.79 30.74 -3.35
N LEU A 90 -5.84 29.42 -3.35
CA LEU A 90 -6.02 28.58 -4.52
C LEU A 90 -7.44 28.00 -4.54
N THR A 91 -8.08 28.01 -5.71
CA THR A 91 -9.37 27.34 -5.93
C THR A 91 -9.27 26.49 -7.19
N PRO A 92 -8.84 25.22 -7.06
CA PRO A 92 -8.75 24.30 -8.19
C PRO A 92 -10.12 24.06 -8.84
N ALA A 93 -10.16 23.86 -10.15
CA ALA A 93 -11.41 23.63 -10.88
C ALA A 93 -12.11 22.33 -10.46
N ASP A 94 -11.32 21.27 -10.22
CA ASP A 94 -11.76 19.91 -9.93
C ASP A 94 -11.50 19.50 -8.46
N LEU A 95 -11.88 20.36 -7.52
CA LEU A 95 -11.74 20.03 -6.10
C LEU A 95 -12.81 19.05 -5.62
N ALA A 96 -12.37 17.93 -5.05
CA ALA A 96 -13.19 16.99 -4.29
C ALA A 96 -12.71 16.86 -2.84
N VAL A 97 -13.66 16.82 -1.90
CA VAL A 97 -13.39 16.68 -0.46
C VAL A 97 -14.26 15.57 0.10
N ARG A 98 -13.66 14.54 0.68
CA ARG A 98 -14.37 13.42 1.30
C ARG A 98 -14.13 13.43 2.79
N VAL A 99 -15.20 13.34 3.57
CA VAL A 99 -15.14 13.37 5.03
C VAL A 99 -15.74 12.09 5.57
N GLY A 100 -14.96 11.35 6.35
CA GLY A 100 -15.40 10.08 6.89
C GLY A 100 -14.70 9.74 8.20
N ARG A 101 -15.24 8.74 8.90
CA ARG A 101 -14.47 8.12 9.99
C ARG A 101 -13.45 7.16 9.38
N PRO A 102 -12.27 6.98 9.99
CA PRO A 102 -11.24 6.08 9.46
C PRO A 102 -11.68 4.61 9.20
N THR A 103 -12.83 4.20 9.75
CA THR A 103 -13.38 2.83 9.71
C THR A 103 -14.86 2.75 9.28
N MET A 104 -15.46 3.84 8.80
CA MET A 104 -16.84 3.86 8.27
C MET A 104 -16.86 4.43 6.86
N GLU A 105 -17.95 4.24 6.12
CA GLU A 105 -18.12 4.86 4.80
C GLU A 105 -17.98 6.38 4.91
N ALA A 106 -17.16 6.96 4.03
CA ALA A 106 -16.98 8.40 3.95
C ALA A 106 -18.19 9.02 3.25
N GLN A 107 -18.62 10.18 3.73
CA GLN A 107 -19.56 11.03 3.00
C GLN A 107 -18.78 11.87 2.01
N ASP A 108 -19.16 11.78 0.75
CA ASP A 108 -18.64 12.65 -0.29
C ASP A 108 -19.27 14.04 -0.12
N LEU A 109 -18.43 15.04 0.15
CA LEU A 109 -18.84 16.44 0.15
C LEU A 109 -18.45 17.05 -1.20
N ASP A 110 -19.30 17.92 -1.73
CA ASP A 110 -18.96 18.66 -2.95
C ASP A 110 -17.81 19.63 -2.64
N GLY A 111 -16.59 19.26 -3.05
CA GLY A 111 -15.37 19.95 -2.68
C GLY A 111 -15.33 21.41 -3.18
N ARG A 112 -16.10 21.74 -4.22
CA ARG A 112 -16.22 23.11 -4.74
C ARG A 112 -16.84 24.07 -3.73
N ALA A 113 -17.67 23.56 -2.81
CA ALA A 113 -18.25 24.35 -1.72
C ALA A 113 -17.33 24.48 -0.49
N ALA A 114 -16.19 23.77 -0.46
CA ALA A 114 -15.31 23.68 0.71
C ALA A 114 -14.13 24.66 0.71
N VAL A 115 -13.66 25.09 -0.47
CA VAL A 115 -12.52 26.01 -0.57
C VAL A 115 -12.92 27.43 -0.25
N GLY A 116 -12.30 27.97 0.80
CA GLY A 116 -12.54 29.33 1.28
C GLY A 116 -13.93 29.56 1.86
N HIS A 117 -14.78 28.53 1.93
CA HIS A 117 -16.15 28.60 2.42
C HIS A 117 -16.39 27.50 3.46
N ALA A 118 -17.04 27.88 4.56
CA ALA A 118 -17.35 26.96 5.65
C ALA A 118 -18.56 26.10 5.24
N MET A 119 -18.35 24.80 5.09
CA MET A 119 -19.43 23.86 4.79
C MET A 119 -20.10 23.42 6.08
N PRO A 120 -21.41 23.65 6.25
CA PRO A 120 -22.13 23.16 7.42
C PRO A 120 -22.14 21.63 7.37
N VAL A 121 -21.43 21.00 8.31
CA VAL A 121 -21.37 19.56 8.46
C VAL A 121 -21.38 19.26 9.94
N HIS A 122 -22.25 18.34 10.37
CA HIS A 122 -22.29 17.94 11.76
C HIS A 122 -21.31 16.81 12.00
N LEU A 123 -20.17 17.14 12.63
CA LEU A 123 -19.17 16.15 13.02
C LEU A 123 -19.29 15.88 14.53
N GLU A 124 -19.70 14.68 14.87
CA GLU A 124 -19.67 14.18 16.25
C GLU A 124 -18.23 14.17 16.80
N PRO A 125 -18.03 14.36 18.12
CA PRO A 125 -16.70 14.32 18.73
C PRO A 125 -15.90 13.07 18.35
N GLY A 126 -14.59 13.26 18.17
CA GLY A 126 -13.63 12.20 17.85
C GLY A 126 -12.83 12.45 16.58
N ARG A 127 -12.25 11.36 16.05
CA ARG A 127 -11.32 11.42 14.92
C ARG A 127 -12.03 11.28 13.58
N TRP A 128 -11.73 12.21 12.70
CA TRP A 128 -12.22 12.28 11.33
C TRP A 128 -11.06 12.26 10.33
N ARG A 129 -11.30 11.63 9.19
CA ARG A 129 -10.41 11.64 8.03
C ARG A 129 -11.04 12.53 6.97
N ILE A 130 -10.24 13.44 6.45
CA ILE A 130 -10.60 14.34 5.36
C ILE A 130 -9.63 14.03 4.23
N ASP A 131 -10.14 13.47 3.14
CA ASP A 131 -9.37 13.22 1.93
C ASP A 131 -9.69 14.34 0.92
N VAL A 132 -8.68 15.15 0.59
CA VAL A 132 -8.77 16.27 -0.37
C VAL A 132 -8.06 15.86 -1.65
N SER A 133 -8.73 15.98 -2.79
CA SER A 133 -8.16 15.68 -4.12
C SER A 133 -8.45 16.83 -5.08
N ALA A 134 -7.43 17.27 -5.82
CA ALA A 134 -7.52 18.35 -6.79
C ALA A 134 -6.55 18.12 -7.95
N THR A 135 -6.75 18.86 -9.04
CA THR A 135 -5.80 18.92 -10.16
C THR A 135 -5.23 20.34 -10.26
N ALA A 136 -3.91 20.45 -10.31
CA ALA A 136 -3.23 21.72 -10.52
C ALA A 136 -3.41 22.23 -11.97
N PRO A 137 -3.25 23.55 -12.24
CA PRO A 137 -3.40 24.10 -13.58
C PRO A 137 -2.46 23.48 -14.62
N ASP A 138 -1.32 22.93 -14.18
CA ASP A 138 -0.35 22.21 -15.01
C ASP A 138 -0.71 20.73 -15.24
N GLY A 139 -1.83 20.26 -14.68
CA GLY A 139 -2.31 18.89 -14.78
C GLY A 139 -1.83 17.97 -13.67
N THR A 140 -1.01 18.44 -12.73
CA THR A 140 -0.49 17.61 -11.62
C THR A 140 -1.63 17.22 -10.67
N PRO A 141 -1.89 15.92 -10.44
CA PRO A 141 -2.88 15.50 -9.45
C PRO A 141 -2.31 15.73 -8.04
N VAL A 142 -3.14 16.28 -7.17
CA VAL A 142 -2.82 16.57 -5.77
C VAL A 142 -3.79 15.81 -4.90
N GLU A 143 -3.26 14.92 -4.06
CA GLU A 143 -4.03 14.21 -3.05
C GLU A 143 -3.43 14.47 -1.66
N LYS A 144 -4.30 14.81 -0.70
CA LYS A 144 -3.88 15.00 0.69
C LYS A 144 -4.91 14.43 1.65
N ARG A 145 -4.43 13.59 2.57
CA ARG A 145 -5.20 13.10 3.70
C ARG A 145 -4.89 13.91 4.95
N ILE A 146 -5.93 14.44 5.58
CA ILE A 146 -5.86 15.21 6.82
C ILE A 146 -6.64 14.46 7.90
N LEU A 147 -6.04 14.32 9.09
CA LEU A 147 -6.73 13.82 10.27
C LEU A 147 -7.17 15.00 11.12
N LEU A 148 -8.48 15.13 11.28
CA LEU A 148 -9.10 16.17 12.10
C LEU A 148 -9.57 15.55 13.41
N TRP A 149 -9.31 16.24 14.52
CA TRP A 149 -9.83 15.86 15.84
C TRP A 149 -10.89 16.86 16.28
N VAL A 150 -12.13 16.39 16.40
CA VAL A 150 -13.25 17.20 16.89
C VAL A 150 -13.36 16.98 18.40
N ARG A 151 -13.26 18.07 19.17
CA ARG A 151 -13.48 18.06 20.62
C ARG A 151 -14.97 18.27 20.92
N ALA A 152 -15.43 17.68 22.02
CA ALA A 152 -16.77 17.89 22.56
C ALA A 152 -16.87 19.27 23.23
#